data_AF-A0A934FFE7-F1
#
_entry.id   AF-A0A934FFE7-F1
#
_cell.length_a   1.000
_cell.length_b   1.000
_cell.length_c   1.000
_cell.angle_alpha   90.00
_cell.angle_beta   90.00
_cell.angle_gamma   90.00
#
_symmetry.space_group_name_H-M   'P 1'
#
loop_
_entity.id
_entity.type
_entity.pdbx_description
1 polymer ?
#
loop_
_entity_poly.entity_id
_entity_poly.type
_entity_poly.pdbx_seq_one_letter_code
_entity_poly.pdbx_strand_id
1 'polypeptide(L)' 'MKITGEDGCSVEGERVTAKIAPSGKRFISISSLSEITDANGETTFTITAKKKAGKAKITFQAAGQTKSILVTVKK' A
#
# COMPACT_ATOMS: atom_id res chain seq x y z
N MET A 1 -3.19 -6.28 1.50
CA MET A 1 -4.37 -5.39 1.67
C MET A 1 -5.57 -6.15 1.12
N LYS A 2 -6.71 -6.10 1.80
CA LYS A 2 -7.96 -6.71 1.33
C LYS A 2 -8.97 -5.61 0.98
N ILE A 3 -9.62 -5.74 -0.16
CA ILE A 3 -10.73 -4.90 -0.62
C ILE A 3 -12.01 -5.72 -0.48
N THR A 4 -12.94 -5.20 0.32
CA THR A 4 -14.28 -5.76 0.48
C THR A 4 -15.30 -4.72 0.03
N GLY A 5 -16.29 -5.18 -0.71
CA GLY A 5 -17.49 -4.41 -1.03
C GLY A 5 -18.37 -4.15 0.19
N GLU A 6 -19.45 -3.41 -0.01
CA GLU A 6 -20.36 -2.94 1.03
C GLU A 6 -20.94 -4.08 1.89
N ASP A 7 -21.14 -5.26 1.31
CA ASP A 7 -21.65 -6.46 1.98
C ASP A 7 -20.54 -7.42 2.48
N GLY A 8 -19.29 -6.98 2.50
CA GLY A 8 -18.15 -7.83 2.87
C GLY A 8 -17.67 -8.79 1.77
N CYS A 9 -18.26 -8.70 0.57
CA CYS A 9 -17.87 -9.50 -0.58
C CYS A 9 -16.47 -9.10 -1.09
N SER A 10 -15.64 -10.08 -1.47
CA SER A 10 -14.32 -9.83 -2.04
C SER A 10 -14.44 -9.22 -3.44
N VAL A 11 -13.65 -8.19 -3.72
CA VAL A 11 -13.65 -7.54 -5.05
C VAL A 11 -12.40 -7.94 -5.83
N GLU A 12 -12.54 -8.83 -6.81
CA GLU A 12 -11.49 -9.19 -7.77
C GLU A 12 -11.32 -8.10 -8.85
N GLY A 13 -10.10 -7.93 -9.36
CA GLY A 13 -9.85 -7.07 -10.53
C GLY A 13 -9.76 -5.58 -10.22
N GLU A 14 -9.86 -5.21 -8.95
CA GLU A 14 -9.79 -3.81 -8.52
C GLU A 14 -8.33 -3.33 -8.46
N ARG A 15 -8.08 -2.12 -9.00
CA ARG A 15 -6.74 -1.56 -9.06
C ARG A 15 -6.43 -0.81 -7.77
N VAL A 16 -5.52 -1.35 -6.98
CA VAL A 16 -4.97 -0.70 -5.80
C VAL A 16 -3.71 0.07 -6.19
N THR A 17 -3.68 1.36 -5.89
CA THR A 17 -2.51 2.20 -6.08
C THR A 17 -1.87 2.57 -4.75
N ALA A 18 -0.56 2.44 -4.66
CA ALA A 18 0.23 2.78 -3.50
C ALA A 18 1.07 4.04 -3.78
N LYS A 19 0.98 5.01 -2.89
CA LYS A 19 1.70 6.28 -2.99
C LYS A 19 2.55 6.52 -1.76
N ILE A 20 3.86 6.61 -1.94
CA ILE A 20 4.80 6.98 -0.89
C ILE A 20 4.89 8.51 -0.84
N ALA A 21 4.71 9.09 0.35
CA ALA A 21 4.94 10.52 0.56
C ALA A 21 6.37 10.93 0.15
N PRO A 22 6.60 12.12 -0.43
CA PRO A 22 7.93 12.53 -0.91
C PRO A 22 9.03 12.38 0.14
N SER A 23 8.75 12.74 1.39
CA SER A 23 9.65 12.58 2.54
C SER A 23 9.97 11.11 2.86
N GLY A 24 9.04 10.19 2.59
CA GLY A 24 9.17 8.75 2.83
C GLY A 24 10.09 8.01 1.85
N LYS A 25 10.22 8.50 0.61
CA LYS A 25 10.98 7.82 -0.47
C LYS A 25 12.47 7.65 -0.16
N ARG A 26 13.02 8.44 0.76
CA ARG A 26 14.41 8.32 1.21
C ARG A 26 14.61 7.19 2.25
N PHE A 27 13.54 6.77 2.93
CA PHE A 27 13.58 5.76 3.99
C PHE A 27 13.09 4.39 3.53
N ILE A 28 12.21 4.33 2.53
CA ILE A 28 11.66 3.07 2.00
C ILE A 28 11.65 3.04 0.47
N SER A 29 11.48 1.84 -0.09
CA SER A 29 11.11 1.60 -1.48
C SER A 29 9.93 0.63 -1.52
N ILE A 30 9.15 0.66 -2.60
CA ILE A 30 8.06 -0.29 -2.84
C ILE A 30 8.28 -0.92 -4.20
N SER A 31 8.10 -2.23 -4.31
CA SER A 31 8.36 -2.94 -5.57
C SER A 31 7.36 -2.55 -6.65
N SER A 32 6.07 -2.44 -6.29
CA SER A 32 4.99 -2.07 -7.21
C SER A 32 4.20 -0.90 -6.63
N LEU A 33 3.97 0.15 -7.41
CA LEU A 33 3.12 1.28 -7.01
C LEU A 33 1.65 1.05 -7.37
N SER A 34 1.34 -0.02 -8.08
CA SER A 34 -0.02 -0.42 -8.42
C SER A 34 -0.10 -1.91 -8.61
N GLU A 35 -1.13 -2.53 -8.06
CA GLU A 35 -1.45 -3.94 -8.23
C GLU A 35 -2.95 -4.13 -8.36
N ILE A 36 -3.35 -5.28 -8.91
CA ILE A 36 -4.74 -5.68 -9.07
C ILE A 36 -5.06 -6.67 -7.95
N THR A 37 -6.28 -6.62 -7.42
CA THR A 37 -6.75 -7.61 -6.45
C THR A 37 -7.02 -8.97 -7.10
N ASP A 38 -6.63 -10.02 -6.41
CA ASP A 38 -6.92 -11.43 -6.76
C ASP A 38 -8.41 -11.78 -6.49
N ALA A 39 -8.84 -12.99 -6.86
CA ALA A 39 -10.16 -13.58 -6.57
C ALA A 39 -10.63 -13.40 -5.13
N ASN A 40 -9.70 -13.33 -4.18
CA ASN A 40 -9.97 -13.12 -2.76
C ASN A 40 -10.12 -11.65 -2.35
N GLY A 41 -10.03 -10.72 -3.31
CA GLY A 41 -9.98 -9.28 -3.07
C GLY A 41 -8.66 -8.82 -2.44
N GLU A 42 -7.60 -9.63 -2.56
CA GLU A 42 -6.33 -9.42 -1.87
C GLU A 42 -5.22 -8.98 -2.82
N THR A 43 -4.31 -8.15 -2.30
CA THR A 43 -3.13 -7.69 -3.02
C THR A 43 -1.96 -7.46 -2.07
N THR A 44 -0.73 -7.66 -2.53
CA THR A 44 0.45 -7.73 -1.66
C THR A 44 1.59 -6.82 -2.11
N PHE A 45 1.66 -5.66 -1.47
CA PHE A 45 2.75 -4.71 -1.68
C PHE A 45 3.97 -5.04 -0.82
N THR A 46 5.12 -5.27 -1.46
CA THR A 46 6.40 -5.42 -0.75
C THR A 46 7.04 -4.06 -0.51
N ILE A 47 7.25 -3.71 0.76
CA ILE A 47 7.89 -2.46 1.18
C ILE A 47 9.26 -2.79 1.78
N THR A 48 10.31 -2.26 1.15
CA THR A 48 11.70 -2.48 1.58
C THR A 48 12.21 -1.25 2.32
N ALA A 49 12.68 -1.44 3.55
CA ALA A 49 13.36 -0.39 4.31
C ALA A 49 14.77 -0.13 3.75
N LYS A 50 15.16 1.14 3.67
CA LYS A 50 16.51 1.56 3.29
C LYS A 50 17.38 1.75 4.53
N LYS A 51 18.69 1.92 4.34
CA LYS A 51 19.70 2.12 5.41
C LYS A 51 19.60 3.47 6.15
N LYS A 52 18.44 4.13 6.14
CA LYS A 52 18.23 5.42 6.78
C LYS A 52 17.01 5.36 7.69
N ALA A 53 17.22 5.66 8.97
CA ALA A 53 16.15 5.80 9.93
C ALA A 53 15.25 7.00 9.59
N GLY A 54 13.95 6.83 9.83
CA GLY A 54 12.95 7.85 9.55
C GLY A 54 11.54 7.28 9.47
N LYS A 55 10.57 8.15 9.18
CA LYS A 55 9.17 7.78 9.03
C LYS A 55 8.76 7.94 7.56
N ALA A 56 8.08 6.94 7.03
CA ALA A 56 7.51 6.96 5.70
C ALA A 56 6.01 6.73 5.78
N LYS A 57 5.23 7.67 5.24
CA LYS A 57 3.79 7.51 5.07
C LYS A 57 3.52 6.92 3.68
N ILE A 58 2.75 5.84 3.67
CA ILE A 58 2.29 5.15 2.46
C ILE A 58 0.78 5.26 2.44
N THR A 59 0.22 5.68 1.31
CA THR A 59 -1.21 5.83 1.11
C THR A 59 -1.64 4.89 -0.01
N PHE A 60 -2.56 4.00 0.31
CA PHE A 60 -3.19 3.07 -0.62
C PHE A 60 -4.55 3.63 -1.03
N GLN A 61 -4.85 3.59 -2.33
CA GLN A 61 -6.11 4.07 -2.90
C GLN A 61 -6.69 3.01 -3.83
N ALA A 62 -7.97 2.69 -3.65
CA ALA A 62 -8.71 1.73 -4.45
C ALA A 62 -10.20 2.06 -4.40
N ALA A 63 -10.91 2.03 -5.53
CA ALA A 63 -12.37 2.25 -5.58
C ALA A 63 -12.89 3.48 -4.79
N GLY A 64 -12.15 4.60 -4.79
CA GLY A 64 -12.50 5.79 -4.00
C GLY A 64 -12.20 5.70 -2.49
N GLN A 65 -11.82 4.54 -1.98
CA GLN A 65 -11.35 4.35 -0.61
C GLN A 65 -9.86 4.65 -0.50
N THR A 66 -9.47 5.27 0.62
CA THR A 66 -8.07 5.60 0.91
C THR A 66 -7.67 5.09 2.28
N LYS A 67 -6.58 4.34 2.36
CA LYS A 67 -6.00 3.86 3.61
C LYS A 67 -4.54 4.27 3.71
N SER A 68 -4.11 4.79 4.85
CA SER A 68 -2.72 5.21 5.05
C SER A 68 -2.06 4.39 6.15
N ILE A 69 -0.78 4.07 5.96
CA ILE A 69 0.06 3.37 6.91
C ILE A 69 1.31 4.20 7.14
N LEU A 70 1.76 4.28 8.40
CA LEU A 70 3.00 4.93 8.77
C LEU A 70 4.04 3.87 9.13
N VAL A 71 5.09 3.78 8.32
CA VAL A 71 6.22 2.87 8.53
C VAL A 71 7.34 3.64 9.21
N THR A 72 7.84 3.11 10.33
CA THR A 72 8.99 3.68 11.04
C THR A 72 10.21 2.80 10.83
N VAL A 73 11.21 3.32 10.13
CA VAL A 73 12.51 2.66 9.95
C VAL A 73 13.41 3.07 11.12
N LYS A 74 13.86 2.08 11.89
CA LYS A 74 14.83 2.25 12.98
C LYS A 74 16.22 1.85 12.48
N LYS A 75 17.26 2.41 13.09
CA LYS A 75 18.66 2.10 12.79
C LYS A 75 19.12 0.91 13.64
#